data_AF-A0A2V9ZJA2-F1
#
_entry.id   AF-A0A2V9ZJA2-F1
#
_cell.length_a   1.000
_cell.length_b   1.000
_cell.length_c   1.000
_cell.angle_alpha   90.00
_cell.angle_beta   90.00
_cell.angle_gamma   90.00
#
_symmetry.space_group_name_H-M   'P 1'
#
loop_
_entity.id
_entity.type
_entity.pdbx_description
1 polymer ?
#
loop_
_entity_poly.entity_id
_entity_poly.type
_entity_poly.pdbx_seq_one_letter_code
_entity_poly.pdbx_strand_id
1 'polypeptide(L)' 'MVDIGGSTIAPSLLGLPVRNALETAQQAGVEIDIIGSGVAREQFPPPGARLAPGAHVSVRFSR' A
#
# COMPACT_ATOMS: atom_id res chain seq x y z
N MET A 1 -17.44 -14.34 19.70
CA MET A 1 -16.08 -13.75 19.82
C MET A 1 -15.52 -13.66 18.42
N VAL A 2 -15.54 -12.49 17.78
CA VAL A 2 -14.66 -12.18 16.64
C VAL A 2 -14.47 -10.66 16.62
N ASP A 3 -13.42 -10.17 17.25
CA ASP A 3 -12.73 -8.99 16.73
C ASP A 3 -11.35 -9.48 16.33
N ILE A 4 -11.21 -9.86 15.06
CA ILE A 4 -9.90 -10.07 14.43
C ILE A 4 -9.60 -8.77 13.65
N GLY A 5 -9.76 -7.63 14.31
CA GLY A 5 -9.50 -6.31 13.74
C GLY A 5 -8.04 -5.93 13.88
N GLY A 6 -7.12 -6.79 13.41
CA GLY A 6 -5.71 -6.44 13.29
C GLY A 6 -5.63 -5.12 12.51
N SER A 7 -5.21 -4.05 13.19
CA SER A 7 -5.24 -2.71 12.62
C SER A 7 -4.02 -2.54 11.74
N THR A 8 -4.11 -2.97 10.48
CA THR A 8 -3.04 -2.81 9.50
C THR A 8 -2.87 -1.32 9.19
N ILE A 9 -1.62 -0.87 9.09
CA ILE A 9 -1.27 0.51 8.77
C ILE A 9 -0.74 0.57 7.35
N ALA A 10 -1.19 1.55 6.57
CA ALA A 10 -0.70 1.76 5.23
C ALA A 10 0.81 2.08 5.24
N PRO A 11 1.66 1.28 4.57
CA PRO A 11 3.08 1.58 4.46
C PRO A 11 3.31 2.80 3.56
N SER A 12 4.51 3.38 3.66
CA SER A 12 4.95 4.38 2.69
C SER A 12 5.52 3.68 1.47
N LEU A 13 4.88 3.87 0.32
CA LEU A 13 5.30 3.30 -0.97
C LEU A 13 5.84 4.38 -1.92
N LEU A 14 5.64 5.66 -1.58
CA LEU A 14 6.11 6.80 -2.37
C LEU A 14 7.63 6.75 -2.58
N GLY A 15 8.05 7.09 -3.80
CA GLY A 15 9.47 7.09 -4.19
C GLY A 15 10.04 5.70 -4.51
N LEU A 16 9.30 4.61 -4.27
CA LEU A 16 9.74 3.27 -4.63
C LEU A 16 9.42 2.94 -6.10
N PRO A 17 10.30 2.21 -6.81
CA PRO A 17 9.92 1.56 -8.06
C PRO A 17 8.87 0.47 -7.79
N VAL A 18 8.05 0.15 -8.81
CA VAL A 18 6.96 -0.84 -8.71
C VAL A 18 7.35 -2.13 -7.97
N ARG A 19 8.53 -2.71 -8.29
CA ARG A 19 9.03 -3.92 -7.63
C ARG A 19 9.19 -3.74 -6.12
N ASN A 20 9.89 -2.70 -5.68
CA ASN A 20 10.14 -2.47 -4.26
C ASN A 20 8.84 -2.10 -3.53
N ALA A 21 7.90 -1.42 -4.19
CA ALA A 21 6.58 -1.13 -3.64
C ALA A 21 5.79 -2.43 -3.37
N LEU A 22 5.80 -3.38 -4.31
CA LEU A 22 5.18 -4.70 -4.13
C LEU A 22 5.83 -5.50 -2.99
N GLU A 23 7.16 -5.50 -2.92
CA GLU A 23 7.90 -6.18 -1.85
C GLU A 23 7.55 -5.58 -0.47
N THR A 24 7.52 -4.25 -0.36
CA THR A 24 7.16 -3.53 0.87
C THR A 24 5.71 -3.80 1.29
N ALA A 25 4.78 -3.78 0.32
CA ALA A 25 3.37 -4.04 0.58
C ALA A 25 3.13 -5.48 1.09
N GLN A 26 3.77 -6.48 0.46
CA GLN A 26 3.70 -7.87 0.92
C GLN A 26 4.30 -8.05 2.33
N GLN A 27 5.43 -7.41 2.63
CA GLN A 27 6.02 -7.43 3.97
C GLN A 27 5.09 -6.80 5.03
N ALA A 28 4.30 -5.81 4.64
CA ALA A 28 3.31 -5.16 5.50
C ALA A 28 1.96 -5.91 5.57
N GLY A 29 1.77 -6.98 4.78
CA GLY A 29 0.48 -7.67 4.68
C GLY A 29 -0.61 -6.80 4.06
N VAL A 30 -0.25 -5.90 3.15
CA VAL A 30 -1.15 -4.96 2.46
C VAL A 30 -1.18 -5.28 0.98
N GLU A 31 -2.37 -5.33 0.39
CA GLU A 31 -2.53 -5.41 -1.07
C GLU A 31 -2.52 -4.02 -1.70
N ILE A 32 -1.97 -3.92 -2.91
CA ILE A 32 -1.88 -2.65 -3.65
C ILE A 32 -2.47 -2.75 -5.04
N ASP A 33 -3.19 -1.70 -5.44
CA ASP A 33 -3.64 -1.53 -6.82
C ASP A 33 -2.62 -0.66 -7.56
N ILE A 34 -1.99 -1.23 -8.59
CA ILE A 34 -0.94 -0.56 -9.36
C ILE A 34 -1.54 0.20 -10.54
N ILE A 35 -1.29 1.50 -10.59
CA ILE A 35 -1.72 2.37 -11.70
C ILE A 35 -0.46 2.93 -12.38
N GLY A 36 -0.19 2.49 -13.62
CA GLY A 36 0.95 2.99 -14.40
C GLY A 36 2.25 2.21 -14.18
N SER A 37 3.39 2.88 -14.35
CA SER A 37 4.72 2.26 -14.23
C SER A 37 5.79 3.27 -13.81
N GLY A 38 6.95 2.80 -13.34
CA GLY A 38 8.05 3.66 -12.90
C GLY A 38 8.10 3.77 -11.38
N VAL A 39 8.13 5.01 -10.88
CA VAL A 39 8.27 5.35 -9.46
C VAL A 39 6.93 5.82 -8.90
N ALA A 40 6.58 5.35 -7.70
CA ALA A 40 5.36 5.76 -7.01
C ALA A 40 5.39 7.27 -6.71
N ARG A 41 4.39 7.99 -7.21
CA ARG A 41 4.22 9.45 -7.00
C ARG A 41 3.05 9.77 -6.09
N GLU A 42 2.03 8.93 -6.10
CA GLU A 42 0.82 9.12 -5.31
C GLU A 42 0.40 7.78 -4.72
N GLN A 43 -0.16 7.81 -3.51
CA GLN A 43 -0.81 6.66 -2.90
C GLN A 43 -2.06 7.09 -2.13
N PHE A 44 -3.03 6.20 -2.05
CA PHE A 44 -4.22 6.37 -1.23
C PHE A 44 -4.71 5.01 -0.69
N PRO A 45 -5.01 4.87 0.62
CA PRO A 45 -4.83 5.85 1.69
C PRO A 45 -3.37 6.33 1.89
N PRO A 46 -3.16 7.52 2.51
CA PRO A 46 -1.80 8.02 2.75
C PRO A 46 -1.03 7.13 3.72
N PRO A 47 0.32 7.17 3.72
CA PRO A 47 1.13 6.41 4.66
C PRO A 47 0.71 6.70 6.12
N GLY A 48 0.68 5.67 6.95
CA GLY A 48 0.25 5.80 8.35
C GLY A 48 -1.26 5.75 8.56
N ALA A 49 -2.07 5.76 7.49
CA ALA A 49 -3.51 5.58 7.61
C ALA A 49 -3.86 4.17 8.11
N ARG A 50 -4.90 4.07 8.93
CA ARG A 50 -5.45 2.80 9.37
C ARG A 50 -6.25 2.17 8.23
N LEU A 51 -5.92 0.93 7.91
CA LEU A 51 -6.61 0.14 6.89
C LEU A 51 -7.67 -0.73 7.57
N ALA A 52 -8.84 -0.79 6.94
CA ALA A 52 -9.84 -1.79 7.30
C ALA A 52 -9.33 -3.18 6.86
N PRO A 53 -9.80 -4.27 7.51
CA PRO A 53 -9.51 -5.62 7.04
C PRO A 53 -9.87 -5.78 5.56
N GLY A 54 -8.92 -6.24 4.75
CA GLY A 54 -9.09 -6.41 3.29
C GLY A 54 -9.07 -5.11 2.49
N ALA A 55 -8.70 -3.97 3.07
CA ALA A 55 -8.52 -2.73 2.32
C ALA A 55 -7.22 -2.76 1.48
N HIS A 56 -7.27 -2.14 0.31
CA HIS A 56 -6.16 -2.01 -0.61
C HIS A 56 -5.61 -0.58 -0.60
N VAL A 57 -4.33 -0.43 -0.94
CA VAL A 57 -3.71 0.87 -1.19
C VAL A 57 -3.53 1.06 -2.70
N SER A 58 -4.21 2.04 -3.28
CA SER A 58 -4.01 2.40 -4.69
C SER A 58 -2.74 3.24 -4.82
N VAL A 59 -1.88 2.91 -5.78
CA VAL A 59 -0.60 3.60 -5.99
C VAL A 59 -0.44 3.98 -7.47
N ARG A 60 -0.21 5.27 -7.73
CA ARG A 60 0.08 5.78 -9.07
C ARG A 60 1.58 5.89 -9.28
N PHE A 61 2.06 5.25 -10.33
CA PHE A 61 3.45 5.25 -10.76
C PHE A 61 3.61 6.06 -12.05
N SER A 62 4.67 6.87 -12.10
CA SER A 62 5.11 7.54 -13.33
C SER A 62 6.62 7.45 -13.50
N ARG A 63 7.10 7.61 -14.74
CA ARG A 63 8.52 7.62 -15.09
C ARG A 63 9.12 9.00 -14.84
#